data_AF-A0A521TTQ9-F1
#
_entry.id   AF-A0A521TTQ9-F1
#
_cell.length_a   1.000
_cell.length_b   1.000
_cell.length_c   1.000
_cell.angle_alpha   90.00
_cell.angle_beta   90.00
_cell.angle_gamma   90.00
#
_symmetry.space_group_name_H-M   'P 1'
#
loop_
_entity.id
_entity.type
_entity.pdbx_description
1 polymer ?
#
loop_
_entity_poly.entity_id
_entity_poly.type
_entity_poly.pdbx_seq_one_letter_code
_entity_poly.pdbx_strand_id
1 'polypeptide(L)'
;MTLRLARRHGWGFTLVELMIVVMILGLLAAISIPSYTRYVKRTKTSEAVGNIRAIYQGQMTYFQRSVEVGTGQRFASAATYTPDSNPGSSKYPARPTVWTADPQWAAIGFALEQPHYYAYASYTAGSGEGAYFYSRAIGDLDGDDIESTFSITGTVVSGELRRDRMIVTRELE
;
A
#
# COMPACT_ATOMS: atom_id res chain seq x y z
N MET A 1 -32.09 66.45 7.13
CA MET A 1 -31.94 64.99 7.30
C MET A 1 -30.48 64.72 7.66
N THR A 2 -30.17 64.67 8.96
CA THR A 2 -28.80 64.55 9.48
C THR A 2 -28.40 63.07 9.52
N LEU A 3 -27.49 62.66 8.62
CA LEU A 3 -26.98 61.29 8.56
C LEU A 3 -25.98 61.07 9.70
N ARG A 4 -26.34 60.26 10.69
CA ARG A 4 -25.46 59.88 11.80
C ARG A 4 -24.59 58.71 11.32
N LEU A 5 -23.32 58.95 11.00
CA LEU A 5 -22.36 57.87 10.68
C LEU A 5 -22.14 56.99 11.91
N ALA A 6 -22.48 55.71 11.81
CA ALA A 6 -22.11 54.70 12.80
C ALA A 6 -20.59 54.48 12.77
N ARG A 7 -19.90 54.78 13.87
CA ARG A 7 -18.48 54.44 14.06
C ARG A 7 -18.32 52.92 14.05
N ARG A 8 -17.66 52.38 13.02
CA ARG A 8 -17.14 51.00 13.06
C ARG A 8 -16.03 50.96 14.11
N HIS A 9 -16.21 50.19 15.18
CA HIS A 9 -15.12 49.81 16.07
C HIS A 9 -14.19 48.89 15.26
N GLY A 10 -13.05 49.42 14.83
CA GLY A 10 -11.99 48.59 14.26
C GLY A 10 -11.28 47.86 15.39
N TRP A 11 -11.64 46.59 15.61
CA TRP A 11 -10.83 45.69 16.43
C TRP A 11 -9.56 45.35 15.66
N GLY A 12 -8.45 45.99 16.02
CA GLY A 12 -7.12 45.66 15.52
C GLY A 12 -6.48 44.55 16.35
N PHE A 13 -5.86 43.59 15.69
CA PHE A 13 -5.12 42.50 16.32
C PHE A 13 -3.83 43.02 16.97
N THR A 14 -3.48 42.56 18.18
CA THR A 14 -2.25 43.03 18.85
C THR A 14 -1.05 42.15 18.50
N LEU A 15 0.15 42.73 18.51
CA LEU A 15 1.40 41.98 18.29
C LEU A 15 1.61 40.89 19.36
N VAL A 16 1.21 41.18 20.60
CA VAL A 16 1.33 40.23 21.71
C VAL A 16 0.39 39.03 21.51
N GLU A 17 -0.81 39.27 21.00
CA GLU A 17 -1.78 38.22 20.66
C GLU A 17 -1.22 37.31 19.55
N LEU A 18 -0.55 37.88 18.55
CA LEU A 18 0.16 37.09 17.53
C LEU A 18 1.27 36.22 18.15
N MET A 19 2.09 36.80 19.04
CA MET A 19 3.23 36.11 19.63
C MET A 19 2.82 34.89 20.43
N ILE A 20 1.77 35.01 21.24
CA ILE A 20 1.24 33.90 22.04
C ILE A 20 0.65 32.82 21.11
N VAL A 21 -0.08 33.22 20.06
CA VAL A 21 -0.64 32.27 19.09
C VAL A 21 0.46 31.47 18.40
N VAL A 22 1.51 32.12 17.91
CA VAL A 22 2.64 31.45 17.26
C VAL A 22 3.38 30.53 18.23
N MET A 23 3.55 30.94 19.49
CA MET A 23 4.16 30.11 20.52
C MET A 23 3.37 28.81 20.75
N ILE A 24 2.04 28.92 20.90
CA ILE A 24 1.17 27.75 21.11
C ILE A 24 1.18 26.85 19.87
N LEU A 25 1.09 27.42 18.66
CA LEU A 25 1.18 26.67 17.40
C LEU A 25 2.52 25.93 17.27
N GLY A 26 3.64 26.55 17.66
CA GLY A 26 4.96 25.92 17.67
C GLY A 26 5.03 24.69 18.58
N LEU A 27 4.47 24.80 19.79
CA LEU A 27 4.40 23.66 20.73
C LEU A 27 3.55 22.51 20.18
N LEU A 28 2.37 22.83 19.63
CA LEU A 28 1.49 21.82 19.03
C LEU A 28 2.15 21.14 17.84
N ALA A 29 2.83 21.90 16.98
CA ALA A 29 3.54 21.37 15.81
C ALA A 29 4.67 20.41 16.22
N ALA A 30 5.45 20.73 17.25
CA ALA A 30 6.56 19.90 17.72
C ALA A 30 6.11 18.49 18.15
N ILE A 31 4.94 18.37 18.78
CA ILE A 31 4.37 17.07 19.19
C ILE A 31 3.64 16.40 18.02
N SER A 32 2.91 17.18 17.22
CA SER A 32 2.02 16.64 16.19
C SER A 32 2.75 16.11 14.96
N ILE A 33 3.81 16.78 14.50
CA ILE A 33 4.58 16.40 13.29
C ILE A 33 5.13 14.95 13.39
N PRO A 34 5.89 14.55 14.43
CA PRO A 34 6.45 13.20 14.51
C PRO A 34 5.37 12.12 14.71
N SER A 35 4.26 12.45 15.35
CA SER A 35 3.13 11.52 15.51
C SER A 35 2.42 11.29 14.17
N TYR A 36 2.15 12.37 13.43
CA TYR A 36 1.52 12.32 12.12
C TYR A 36 2.37 11.55 11.10
N THR A 37 3.68 11.77 11.07
CA THR A 37 4.58 11.07 10.14
C THR A 37 4.58 9.56 10.39
N ARG A 38 4.65 9.14 11.66
CA ARG A 38 4.52 7.72 12.06
C ARG A 38 3.18 7.12 11.66
N TYR A 39 2.09 7.86 11.84
CA TYR A 39 0.76 7.41 11.44
C TYR A 39 0.65 7.19 9.92
N VAL A 40 1.16 8.12 9.12
CA VAL A 40 1.20 7.99 7.65
C VAL A 40 2.03 6.79 7.24
N LYS A 41 3.22 6.61 7.80
CA LYS A 41 4.09 5.44 7.53
C LYS A 41 3.37 4.13 7.85
N ARG A 42 2.80 4.00 9.04
CA ARG A 42 2.06 2.80 9.45
C ARG A 42 0.90 2.50 8.49
N THR A 43 0.19 3.53 8.05
CA THR A 43 -0.92 3.40 7.08
C THR A 43 -0.40 2.85 5.76
N LYS A 44 0.68 3.43 5.21
CA LYS A 44 1.35 2.96 3.99
C LYS A 44 1.82 1.51 4.12
N THR A 45 2.49 1.13 5.22
CA THR A 45 2.92 -0.26 5.47
C THR A 45 1.72 -1.21 5.56
N SER A 46 0.66 -0.82 6.25
CA SER A 46 -0.53 -1.67 6.43
C SER A 46 -1.27 -1.95 5.13
N GLU A 47 -1.25 -1.00 4.18
CA GLU A 47 -1.82 -1.16 2.84
C GLU A 47 -1.13 -2.31 2.09
N ALA A 48 0.21 -2.32 2.04
CA ALA A 48 0.99 -3.37 1.40
C ALA A 48 0.73 -4.75 2.01
N VAL A 49 0.72 -4.82 3.35
CA VAL A 49 0.47 -6.06 4.10
C VAL A 49 -0.93 -6.60 3.80
N GLY A 50 -1.94 -5.73 3.77
CA GLY A 50 -3.32 -6.11 3.44
C GLY A 50 -3.45 -6.68 2.04
N ASN A 51 -2.86 -5.99 1.06
CA ASN A 51 -2.93 -6.39 -0.35
C ASN A 51 -2.13 -7.68 -0.63
N ILE A 52 -0.92 -7.83 -0.05
CA ILE A 52 -0.16 -9.08 -0.16
C ILE A 52 -0.92 -10.26 0.47
N ARG A 53 -1.65 -10.04 1.57
CA ARG A 53 -2.51 -11.09 2.15
C ARG A 53 -3.66 -11.46 1.21
N ALA A 54 -4.27 -10.49 0.54
CA ALA A 54 -5.32 -10.76 -0.46
C ALA A 54 -4.76 -11.58 -1.64
N ILE A 55 -3.58 -11.22 -2.15
CA ILE A 55 -2.87 -12.00 -3.18
C ILE A 55 -2.61 -13.43 -2.69
N TYR A 56 -2.08 -13.58 -1.48
CA TYR A 56 -1.83 -14.89 -0.88
C TYR A 56 -3.10 -15.76 -0.84
N GLN A 57 -4.23 -15.23 -0.38
CA GLN A 57 -5.50 -15.95 -0.36
C GLN A 57 -5.98 -16.33 -1.76
N GLY A 58 -5.87 -15.42 -2.73
CA GLY A 58 -6.17 -15.70 -4.13
C GLY A 58 -5.33 -16.83 -4.70
N GLN A 59 -4.04 -16.87 -4.36
CA GLN A 59 -3.14 -17.96 -4.75
C GLN A 59 -3.54 -19.30 -4.12
N MET A 60 -3.99 -19.33 -2.86
CA MET A 60 -4.47 -20.58 -2.23
C MET A 60 -5.68 -21.13 -2.97
N THR A 61 -6.67 -20.28 -3.24
CA THR A 61 -7.88 -20.66 -3.97
C THR A 61 -7.56 -21.14 -5.39
N TYR A 62 -6.65 -20.45 -6.09
CA TYR A 62 -6.22 -20.85 -7.41
C TYR A 62 -5.50 -22.20 -7.41
N PHE A 63 -4.62 -22.44 -6.43
CA PHE A 63 -3.93 -23.72 -6.28
C PHE A 63 -4.93 -24.86 -6.06
N GLN A 64 -5.88 -24.70 -5.13
CA GLN A 64 -6.93 -25.69 -4.89
C GLN A 64 -7.71 -26.02 -6.18
N ARG A 65 -8.12 -25.00 -6.93
CA ARG A 65 -8.78 -25.19 -8.23
C ARG A 65 -7.88 -25.93 -9.23
N SER A 66 -6.58 -25.63 -9.25
CA SER A 66 -5.64 -26.31 -10.16
C SER A 66 -5.47 -27.80 -9.84
N VAL A 67 -5.66 -28.20 -8.57
CA VAL A 67 -5.71 -29.60 -8.14
C VAL A 67 -6.99 -30.25 -8.66
N GLU A 68 -8.14 -29.60 -8.49
CA GLU A 68 -9.45 -30.13 -8.91
C GLU A 68 -9.56 -30.35 -10.42
N VAL A 69 -9.07 -29.39 -11.22
CA VAL A 69 -9.13 -29.46 -12.68
C VAL A 69 -7.96 -30.29 -13.26
N GLY A 70 -7.03 -30.73 -12.42
CA GLY A 70 -5.87 -31.53 -12.85
C GLY A 70 -4.88 -30.74 -13.71
N THR A 71 -4.83 -29.41 -13.58
CA THR A 71 -3.96 -28.54 -14.39
C THR A 71 -2.53 -28.43 -13.86
N GLY A 72 -2.10 -29.39 -13.05
CA GLY A 72 -0.72 -29.50 -12.58
C GLY A 72 -0.42 -28.79 -11.26
N GLN A 73 -1.40 -28.63 -10.37
CA GLN A 73 -1.19 -28.20 -8.97
C GLN A 73 -0.21 -27.02 -8.86
N ARG A 74 -0.59 -25.85 -9.39
CA ARG A 74 0.29 -24.69 -9.58
C ARG A 74 -0.35 -23.38 -9.14
N PHE A 75 0.48 -22.37 -8.93
CA PHE A 75 0.06 -20.99 -8.62
C PHE A 75 -0.03 -20.13 -9.88
N ALA A 76 -0.73 -19.00 -9.80
CA ALA A 76 -0.80 -18.03 -10.89
C ALA A 76 0.45 -17.14 -10.91
N SER A 77 0.94 -16.82 -12.10
CA SER A 77 2.24 -16.18 -12.33
C SER A 77 2.14 -14.76 -12.87
N ALA A 78 1.65 -13.81 -12.08
CA ALA A 78 1.67 -12.39 -12.44
C ALA A 78 3.08 -11.79 -12.23
N ALA A 79 4.05 -12.21 -13.05
CA ALA A 79 5.48 -11.95 -12.82
C ALA A 79 5.94 -10.52 -13.20
N THR A 80 5.10 -9.77 -13.90
CA THR A 80 5.31 -8.35 -14.20
C THR A 80 4.72 -7.51 -13.07
N TYR A 81 5.43 -6.49 -12.62
CA TYR A 81 4.88 -5.55 -11.63
C TYR A 81 3.65 -4.87 -12.20
N THR A 82 2.56 -4.87 -11.45
CA THR A 82 1.34 -4.14 -11.77
C THR A 82 1.07 -3.13 -10.66
N PRO A 83 0.90 -1.84 -10.99
CA PRO A 83 1.21 -1.22 -12.28
C PRO A 83 2.70 -1.35 -12.69
N ASP A 84 2.98 -1.26 -13.99
CA ASP A 84 4.32 -1.41 -14.58
C ASP A 84 5.32 -0.30 -14.19
N SER A 85 4.83 0.73 -13.49
CA SER A 85 5.63 1.83 -12.93
C SER A 85 5.46 1.85 -11.42
N ASN A 86 6.57 1.95 -10.68
CA ASN A 86 6.53 2.22 -9.25
C ASN A 86 5.74 3.53 -9.01
N PRO A 87 4.70 3.52 -8.14
CA PRO A 87 3.90 4.71 -7.86
C PRO A 87 4.69 5.92 -7.32
N GLY A 88 5.91 5.71 -6.82
CA GLY A 88 6.71 6.77 -6.21
C GLY A 88 6.02 7.36 -4.99
N SER A 89 6.34 8.62 -4.68
CA SER A 89 5.85 9.29 -3.45
C SER A 89 4.33 9.53 -3.42
N SER A 90 3.66 9.32 -4.55
CA SER A 90 2.22 9.51 -4.74
C SER A 90 1.50 8.18 -4.97
N LYS A 91 0.19 8.16 -4.71
CA LYS A 91 -0.62 6.97 -5.00
C LYS A 91 -0.79 6.80 -6.50
N TYR A 92 -0.62 5.57 -6.99
CA TYR A 92 -1.12 5.19 -8.30
C TYR A 92 -2.65 5.26 -8.28
N PRO A 93 -3.29 5.88 -9.29
CA PRO A 93 -4.74 6.04 -9.31
C PRO A 93 -5.46 4.70 -9.41
N ALA A 94 -6.72 4.67 -8.95
CA ALA A 94 -7.59 3.52 -9.12
C ALA A 94 -7.77 3.19 -10.61
N ARG A 95 -7.19 2.08 -11.07
CA ARG A 95 -7.31 1.59 -12.45
C ARG A 95 -7.48 0.07 -12.45
N PRO A 96 -8.67 -0.46 -12.10
CA PRO A 96 -8.91 -1.91 -12.01
C PRO A 96 -8.54 -2.68 -13.28
N THR A 97 -8.66 -2.03 -14.44
CA THR A 97 -8.41 -2.64 -15.76
C THR A 97 -6.97 -3.11 -15.96
N VAL A 98 -5.98 -2.47 -15.33
CA VAL A 98 -4.57 -2.93 -15.43
C VAL A 98 -4.35 -4.26 -14.72
N TRP A 99 -5.20 -4.57 -13.74
CA TRP A 99 -5.20 -5.84 -13.02
C TRP A 99 -5.99 -6.89 -13.77
N THR A 100 -7.24 -6.57 -14.15
CA THR A 100 -8.14 -7.55 -14.77
C THR A 100 -7.78 -7.90 -16.20
N ALA A 101 -7.01 -7.05 -16.90
CA ALA A 101 -6.46 -7.37 -18.21
C ALA A 101 -5.34 -8.41 -18.15
N ASP A 102 -4.63 -8.53 -17.02
CA ASP A 102 -3.67 -9.63 -16.81
C ASP A 102 -4.45 -10.89 -16.41
N PRO A 103 -4.40 -11.97 -17.22
CA PRO A 103 -5.12 -13.20 -16.91
C PRO A 103 -4.66 -13.85 -15.59
N GLN A 104 -3.44 -13.58 -15.12
CA GLN A 104 -2.89 -14.15 -13.89
C GLN A 104 -3.47 -13.45 -12.65
N TRP A 105 -3.60 -12.12 -12.66
CA TRP A 105 -4.30 -11.39 -11.60
C TRP A 105 -5.79 -11.72 -11.58
N ALA A 106 -6.42 -11.79 -12.76
CA ALA A 106 -7.82 -12.20 -12.89
C ALA A 106 -8.04 -13.64 -12.37
N ALA A 107 -7.10 -14.55 -12.60
CA ALA A 107 -7.20 -15.94 -12.16
C ALA A 107 -7.22 -16.09 -10.63
N ILE A 108 -6.55 -15.20 -9.90
CA ILE A 108 -6.56 -15.17 -8.43
C ILE A 108 -7.58 -14.18 -7.85
N GLY A 109 -8.37 -13.53 -8.72
CA GLY A 109 -9.39 -12.56 -8.32
C GLY A 109 -8.84 -11.29 -7.66
N PHE A 110 -7.60 -10.91 -7.96
CA PHE A 110 -6.97 -9.74 -7.36
C PHE A 110 -7.04 -8.52 -8.29
N ALA A 111 -7.57 -7.42 -7.78
CA ALA A 111 -7.53 -6.11 -8.42
C ALA A 111 -7.62 -5.02 -7.35
N LEU A 112 -6.94 -3.89 -7.58
CA LEU A 112 -7.04 -2.73 -6.70
C LEU A 112 -7.98 -1.68 -7.30
N GLU A 113 -9.07 -1.43 -6.59
CA GLU A 113 -10.11 -0.47 -6.98
C GLU A 113 -9.91 0.93 -6.39
N GLN A 114 -8.93 1.08 -5.49
CA GLN A 114 -8.61 2.34 -4.84
C GLN A 114 -7.18 2.78 -5.18
N PRO A 115 -6.88 4.08 -5.05
CA PRO A 115 -5.51 4.56 -5.18
C PRO A 115 -4.59 3.91 -4.12
N HIS A 116 -3.40 3.48 -4.53
CA HIS A 116 -2.49 2.68 -3.71
C HIS A 116 -1.03 3.06 -3.95
N TYR A 117 -0.14 2.74 -3.02
CA TYR A 117 1.26 3.18 -3.01
C TYR A 117 2.26 2.18 -3.59
N TYR A 118 1.84 0.95 -3.91
CA TYR A 118 2.77 -0.11 -4.29
C TYR A 118 2.41 -0.74 -5.62
N ALA A 119 3.42 -1.15 -6.38
CA ALA A 119 3.26 -2.14 -7.44
C ALA A 119 3.47 -3.54 -6.89
N TYR A 120 2.77 -4.52 -7.46
CA TYR A 120 2.76 -5.90 -6.97
C TYR A 120 3.14 -6.86 -8.11
N ALA A 121 3.87 -7.92 -7.78
CA ALA A 121 4.16 -9.03 -8.67
C ALA A 121 4.06 -10.35 -7.89
N SER A 122 3.74 -11.44 -8.57
CA SER A 122 3.72 -12.78 -8.03
C SER A 122 4.43 -13.75 -8.96
N TYR A 123 5.59 -14.20 -8.54
CA TYR A 123 6.40 -15.22 -9.22
C TYR A 123 6.01 -16.59 -8.70
N THR A 124 6.09 -17.62 -9.53
CA THR A 124 5.80 -19.00 -9.15
C THR A 124 6.76 -19.93 -9.85
N ALA A 125 7.06 -21.07 -9.23
CA ALA A 125 7.70 -22.18 -9.92
C ALA A 125 7.31 -23.52 -9.29
N GLY A 126 7.58 -24.59 -10.03
CA GLY A 126 7.21 -25.94 -9.65
C GLY A 126 5.72 -26.26 -9.81
N SER A 127 5.39 -27.49 -9.48
CA SER A 127 4.05 -28.08 -9.55
C SER A 127 3.91 -29.17 -8.51
N GLY A 128 2.74 -29.31 -7.90
CA GLY A 128 2.49 -30.33 -6.87
C GLY A 128 3.35 -30.11 -5.63
N GLU A 129 4.02 -31.17 -5.19
CA GLU A 129 4.95 -31.11 -4.06
C GLU A 129 6.15 -30.21 -4.40
N GLY A 130 6.42 -29.21 -3.56
CA GLY A 130 7.47 -28.22 -3.81
C GLY A 130 7.07 -27.07 -4.74
N ALA A 131 5.82 -27.00 -5.21
CA ALA A 131 5.31 -25.79 -5.86
C ALA A 131 5.39 -24.62 -4.89
N TYR A 132 5.80 -23.45 -5.38
CA TYR A 132 5.86 -22.25 -4.56
C TYR A 132 5.47 -21.01 -5.35
N PHE A 133 5.07 -19.98 -4.62
CA PHE A 133 4.97 -18.63 -5.13
C PHE A 133 5.70 -17.66 -4.21
N TYR A 134 6.17 -16.58 -4.81
CA TYR A 134 6.82 -15.45 -4.17
C TYR A 134 6.12 -14.19 -4.65
N SER A 135 5.33 -13.57 -3.77
CA SER A 135 4.68 -12.28 -4.08
C SER A 135 5.46 -11.15 -3.44
N ARG A 136 5.67 -10.08 -4.20
CA ARG A 136 6.42 -8.90 -3.79
C ARG A 136 5.61 -7.64 -4.07
N ALA A 137 5.62 -6.70 -3.13
CA ALA A 137 5.19 -5.33 -3.33
C ALA A 137 6.38 -4.39 -3.22
N ILE A 138 6.45 -3.43 -4.13
CA ILE A 138 7.49 -2.39 -4.21
C ILE A 138 6.83 -1.02 -4.25
N GLY A 139 7.37 -0.05 -3.52
CA GLY A 139 6.91 1.33 -3.53
C GLY A 139 8.00 2.26 -3.01
N ASP A 140 8.20 3.40 -3.66
CA ASP A 140 9.11 4.47 -3.22
C ASP A 140 8.29 5.55 -2.50
N LEU A 141 8.08 5.42 -1.19
CA LEU A 141 6.97 6.12 -0.54
C LEU A 141 7.33 7.54 -0.08
N ASP A 142 8.60 7.91 -0.17
CA ASP A 142 9.22 9.19 0.18
C ASP A 142 9.89 9.89 -1.02
N GLY A 143 9.99 9.23 -2.18
CA GLY A 143 10.42 9.84 -3.43
C GLY A 143 11.94 9.97 -3.55
N ASP A 144 12.68 9.10 -2.87
CA ASP A 144 14.14 9.09 -2.86
C ASP A 144 14.75 8.04 -3.81
N ASP A 145 13.91 7.46 -4.69
CA ASP A 145 14.23 6.37 -5.61
C ASP A 145 14.65 5.06 -4.89
N ILE A 146 14.43 4.95 -3.58
CA ILE A 146 14.69 3.75 -2.79
C ILE A 146 13.39 3.04 -2.44
N GLU A 147 13.22 1.83 -2.99
CA GLU A 147 11.98 1.09 -2.81
C GLU A 147 11.88 0.42 -1.43
N SER A 148 10.78 0.71 -0.74
CA SER A 148 10.25 -0.13 0.33
C SER A 148 9.72 -1.43 -0.26
N THR A 149 10.19 -2.56 0.26
CA THR A 149 9.87 -3.89 -0.26
C THR A 149 9.20 -4.75 0.79
N PHE A 150 8.08 -5.34 0.39
CA PHE A 150 7.31 -6.31 1.17
C PHE A 150 7.20 -7.60 0.38
N SER A 151 7.46 -8.75 1.01
CA SER A 151 7.33 -10.02 0.30
C SER A 151 6.81 -11.15 1.18
N ILE A 152 6.15 -12.10 0.52
CA ILE A 152 5.64 -13.34 1.11
C ILE A 152 5.97 -14.50 0.19
N THR A 153 6.30 -15.64 0.80
CA THR A 153 6.47 -16.90 0.08
C THR A 153 5.45 -17.90 0.59
N GLY A 154 4.80 -18.61 -0.33
CA GLY A 154 4.00 -19.79 -0.04
C GLY A 154 4.62 -21.01 -0.73
N THR A 155 4.77 -22.13 -0.03
CA THR A 155 5.36 -23.36 -0.56
C THR A 155 4.51 -24.55 -0.18
N VAL A 156 4.32 -25.49 -1.10
CA VAL A 156 3.62 -26.75 -0.85
C VAL A 156 4.60 -27.76 -0.29
N VAL A 157 4.31 -28.27 0.90
CA VAL A 157 5.11 -29.29 1.59
C VAL A 157 4.17 -30.37 2.13
N SER A 158 4.44 -31.62 1.78
CA SER A 158 3.60 -32.79 2.03
C SER A 158 2.15 -32.60 1.57
N GLY A 159 1.95 -31.93 0.44
CA GLY A 159 0.62 -31.62 -0.12
C GLY A 159 -0.13 -30.48 0.59
N GLU A 160 0.44 -29.87 1.64
CA GLU A 160 -0.17 -28.73 2.32
C GLU A 160 0.57 -27.43 1.99
N LEU A 161 -0.18 -26.34 1.79
CA LEU A 161 0.39 -25.03 1.55
C LEU A 161 0.88 -24.41 2.86
N ARG A 162 2.19 -24.23 2.98
CA ARG A 162 2.83 -23.51 4.09
C ARG A 162 3.11 -22.07 3.70
N ARG A 163 2.75 -21.17 4.60
CA ARG A 163 3.06 -19.74 4.50
C ARG A 163 4.37 -19.45 5.23
N ASP A 164 5.32 -18.80 4.56
CA ASP A 164 6.47 -18.22 5.24
C ASP A 164 6.13 -16.84 5.86
N ARG A 165 6.92 -16.44 6.86
CA ARG A 165 6.82 -15.12 7.47
C ARG A 165 7.00 -14.04 6.40
N MET A 166 6.21 -12.99 6.51
CA MET A 166 6.38 -11.82 5.66
C MET A 166 7.74 -11.16 5.91
N ILE A 167 8.48 -10.90 4.84
CA ILE A 167 9.80 -10.25 4.88
C ILE A 167 9.63 -8.80 4.43
N VAL A 168 10.16 -7.88 5.24
CA VAL A 168 10.22 -6.44 4.93
C VAL A 168 11.69 -6.08 4.84
N THR A 169 12.15 -5.66 3.66
CA THR A 169 13.58 -5.44 3.41
C THR A 169 13.98 -3.99 3.65
N ARG A 170 13.03 -3.05 3.61
CA ARG A 170 13.19 -1.64 4.01
C ARG A 170 11.85 -1.09 4.48
N GLU A 171 11.80 -0.62 5.72
CA GLU A 171 10.68 0.17 6.24
C GLU A 171 11.02 1.65 6.03
N LEU A 172 10.00 2.50 5.80
CA LEU A 172 10.20 3.94 5.61
C LEU A 172 10.94 4.59 6.77
N GLU A 173 12.11 5.16 6.49
CA GLU A 173 12.95 5.90 7.46
C GLU A 173 12.34 7.24 7.88
#